data_AF-A0A2U1SZ89-F1
#
_entry.id   AF-A0A2U1SZ89-F1
#
_cell.length_a   1.000
_cell.length_b   1.000
_cell.length_c   1.000
_cell.angle_alpha   90.00
_cell.angle_beta   90.00
_cell.angle_gamma   90.00
#
_symmetry.space_group_name_H-M   'P 1'
#
loop_
_entity.id
_entity.type
_entity.pdbx_description
1 polymer ?
#
loop_
_entity_poly.entity_id
_entity_poly.type
_entity_poly.pdbx_seq_one_letter_code
_entity_poly.pdbx_strand_id
1 'polypeptide(L)'
;MQLGTRWTLGAPAPERLPQTVRDAIAAVDAEVLALSSADFDPSGWRWTLTWLEGRPIAELDDGTVVTYDAVADEAVVTQQN
;
A
#
# COMPACT_ATOMS: atom_id res chain seq x y z
N MET A 1 5.16 -11.20 -18.64
CA MET A 1 4.10 -10.66 -17.76
C MET A 1 4.58 -10.86 -16.33
N GLN A 2 5.12 -9.83 -15.68
CA GLN A 2 5.65 -9.98 -14.33
C GLN A 2 4.50 -9.75 -13.35
N LEU A 3 4.06 -10.84 -12.72
CA LEU A 3 2.96 -10.84 -11.76
C LEU A 3 3.33 -9.91 -10.60
N GLY A 4 2.55 -8.84 -10.39
CA GLY A 4 2.71 -7.95 -9.25
C GLY A 4 2.55 -8.74 -7.94
N THR A 5 3.29 -8.35 -6.90
CA THR A 5 3.14 -8.99 -5.58
C THR A 5 1.83 -8.51 -4.97
N ARG A 6 0.98 -9.42 -4.50
CA ARG A 6 -0.26 -9.08 -3.79
C ARG A 6 -0.21 -9.63 -2.37
N TRP A 7 -0.66 -8.86 -1.40
CA TRP A 7 -0.77 -9.28 0.00
C TRP A 7 -2.01 -8.67 0.64
N THR A 8 -2.45 -9.28 1.73
CA THR A 8 -3.65 -8.84 2.48
C THR A 8 -3.36 -7.56 3.25
N LEU A 9 -4.36 -6.69 3.39
CA LEU A 9 -4.34 -5.57 4.34
C LEU A 9 -3.90 -6.05 5.74
N GLY A 10 -2.96 -5.34 6.37
CA GLY A 10 -2.42 -5.68 7.69
C GLY A 10 -1.36 -6.80 7.68
N ALA A 11 -1.10 -7.43 6.54
CA ALA A 11 0.03 -8.35 6.39
C ALA A 11 1.33 -7.57 6.10
N PRO A 12 2.51 -8.08 6.49
CA PRO A 12 3.77 -7.37 6.29
C PRO A 12 4.04 -7.11 4.80
N ALA A 13 4.29 -5.84 4.47
CA ALA A 13 4.67 -5.44 3.13
C ALA A 13 6.02 -6.07 2.71
N PRO A 14 6.26 -6.35 1.42
CA PRO A 14 7.48 -6.99 0.95
C PRO A 14 8.77 -6.29 1.41
N GLU A 15 9.72 -7.05 1.96
CA GLU A 15 10.98 -6.51 2.52
C GLU A 15 11.86 -5.77 1.49
N ARG A 16 11.66 -6.05 0.20
CA ARG A 16 12.32 -5.35 -0.92
C ARG A 16 11.90 -3.88 -1.07
N LEU A 17 10.86 -3.45 -0.37
CA LEU A 17 10.40 -2.06 -0.39
C LEU A 17 11.26 -1.18 0.53
N PRO A 18 11.53 0.08 0.15
CA PRO A 18 12.14 1.06 1.05
C PRO A 18 11.39 1.13 2.39
N GLN A 19 12.12 1.39 3.48
CA GLN A 19 11.55 1.43 4.83
C GLN A 19 10.39 2.45 4.91
N THR A 20 10.58 3.66 4.34
CA THR A 20 9.55 4.71 4.30
C THR A 20 8.24 4.25 3.65
N VAL A 21 8.32 3.42 2.60
CA VAL A 21 7.15 2.85 1.92
C VAL A 21 6.46 1.80 2.80
N ARG A 22 7.23 0.94 3.47
CA ARG A 22 6.68 -0.06 4.40
C ARG A 22 5.99 0.61 5.59
N ASP A 23 6.57 1.69 6.11
CA ASP A 23 5.99 2.46 7.21
C ASP A 23 4.69 3.16 6.78
N ALA A 24 4.66 3.74 5.58
CA ALA A 24 3.44 4.34 5.03
C ALA A 24 2.32 3.30 4.81
N ILE A 25 2.64 2.12 4.26
CA ILE A 25 1.67 1.02 4.12
C ILE A 25 1.13 0.60 5.49
N ALA A 26 2.00 0.44 6.49
CA ALA A 26 1.58 0.06 7.84
C ALA A 26 0.69 1.13 8.51
N ALA A 27 0.96 2.42 8.25
CA ALA A 27 0.12 3.51 8.71
C ALA A 27 -1.28 3.45 8.08
N VAL A 28 -1.37 3.30 6.75
CA VAL A 28 -2.63 3.13 6.03
C VAL A 28 -3.39 1.91 6.54
N ASP A 29 -2.71 0.77 6.71
CA ASP A 29 -3.31 -0.45 7.26
C ASP A 29 -3.95 -0.19 8.63
N ALA A 30 -3.24 0.50 9.52
CA ALA A 30 -3.75 0.84 10.85
C ALA A 30 -4.97 1.77 10.79
N GLU A 31 -4.96 2.78 9.91
CA GLU A 31 -6.08 3.69 9.71
C GLU A 31 -7.31 2.96 9.17
N VAL A 32 -7.15 2.17 8.11
CA VAL A 32 -8.26 1.41 7.49
C VAL A 32 -8.85 0.40 8.46
N LEU A 33 -8.02 -0.34 9.19
CA LEU A 33 -8.48 -1.30 10.18
C LEU A 33 -9.19 -0.62 11.36
N ALA A 34 -8.78 0.59 11.76
CA ALA A 34 -9.44 1.36 12.79
C ALA A 34 -10.83 1.87 12.37
N LEU A 35 -11.09 2.00 11.07
CA LEU A 35 -12.40 2.37 10.51
C LEU A 35 -13.36 1.17 10.38
N SER A 36 -12.89 -0.06 10.61
CA SER A 36 -13.72 -1.26 10.52
C SER A 36 -14.94 -1.17 11.44
N SER A 37 -16.12 -1.38 10.86
CA SER A 37 -17.41 -1.30 11.55
C SER A 37 -18.43 -2.24 10.89
N ALA A 38 -19.66 -2.32 11.41
CA ALA A 38 -20.70 -3.18 10.84
C ALA A 38 -21.04 -2.85 9.37
N ASP A 39 -20.87 -1.58 8.98
CA ASP A 39 -21.18 -1.08 7.64
C ASP A 39 -19.94 -0.98 6.73
N PHE A 40 -18.75 -1.24 7.27
CA PHE A 40 -17.48 -1.16 6.54
C PHE A 40 -16.53 -2.28 6.99
N ASP A 41 -16.35 -3.27 6.12
CA ASP A 41 -15.47 -4.41 6.36
C ASP A 41 -14.30 -4.44 5.35
N PRO A 42 -13.09 -4.00 5.77
CA PRO A 42 -11.91 -4.04 4.92
C PRO A 42 -11.15 -5.38 5.00
N SER A 43 -11.68 -6.41 5.70
CA SER A 43 -10.95 -7.68 5.94
C SER A 43 -10.56 -8.43 4.67
N GLY A 44 -11.28 -8.22 3.57
CA GLY A 44 -11.00 -8.82 2.27
C GLY A 44 -10.01 -8.06 1.40
N TRP A 45 -9.60 -6.86 1.82
CA TRP A 45 -8.82 -5.95 1.00
C TRP A 45 -7.38 -6.41 0.83
N ARG A 46 -6.82 -6.10 -0.34
CA ARG A 46 -5.48 -6.49 -0.74
C ARG A 46 -4.72 -5.31 -1.30
N TRP A 47 -3.45 -5.29 -0.97
CA TRP A 47 -2.45 -4.51 -1.66
C TRP A 47 -2.01 -5.21 -2.95
N THR A 48 -1.72 -4.41 -3.96
CA THR A 48 -1.13 -4.82 -5.23
C THR A 48 0.11 -3.96 -5.49
N LEU A 49 1.28 -4.58 -5.51
CA LEU A 49 2.54 -3.93 -5.86
C LEU A 49 2.85 -4.10 -7.33
N THR A 50 3.03 -2.96 -7.98
CA THR A 50 3.61 -2.86 -9.32
C THR A 50 4.90 -2.06 -9.28
N TRP A 51 5.68 -2.16 -10.36
CA TRP A 51 6.94 -1.44 -10.52
C TRP A 51 6.86 -0.66 -11.81
N LEU A 52 6.96 0.67 -11.72
CA LEU A 52 7.00 1.56 -12.87
C LEU A 52 8.35 2.27 -12.88
N GLU A 53 9.12 2.07 -13.95
CA GLU A 53 10.47 2.64 -14.10
C GLU A 53 11.39 2.39 -12.87
N GLY A 54 11.24 1.21 -12.25
CA GLY A 54 12.01 0.83 -11.06
C GLY A 54 11.49 1.42 -9.74
N ARG A 55 10.35 2.13 -9.75
CA ARG A 55 9.71 2.70 -8.57
C ARG A 55 8.55 1.82 -8.11
N PRO A 56 8.44 1.51 -6.82
CA PRO A 56 7.30 0.76 -6.30
C PRO A 56 6.03 1.62 -6.30
N ILE A 57 4.93 1.02 -6.73
CA ILE A 57 3.57 1.57 -6.62
C ILE A 57 2.72 0.49 -5.94
N ALA A 58 2.33 0.72 -4.70
CA ALA A 58 1.44 -0.16 -3.95
C ALA A 58 0.03 0.43 -3.95
N GLU A 59 -0.94 -0.29 -4.49
CA GLU A 59 -2.34 0.11 -4.57
C GLU A 59 -3.19 -0.80 -3.66
N LEU A 60 -4.04 -0.20 -2.84
CA LEU A 60 -5.04 -0.90 -2.04
C LEU A 60 -6.36 -0.95 -2.81
N ASP A 61 -7.18 -1.97 -2.54
CA ASP A 61 -8.46 -2.19 -3.23
C ASP A 61 -9.46 -1.00 -3.13
N ASP A 62 -9.27 -0.05 -2.21
CA ASP A 62 -10.11 1.16 -2.09
C ASP A 62 -9.68 2.32 -3.01
N GLY A 63 -8.55 2.17 -3.71
CA GLY A 63 -7.94 3.22 -4.53
C GLY A 63 -6.86 4.03 -3.81
N THR A 64 -6.53 3.71 -2.56
CA THR A 64 -5.33 4.27 -1.91
C THR A 64 -4.07 3.78 -2.60
N VAL A 65 -3.16 4.70 -2.95
CA VAL A 65 -1.91 4.42 -3.63
C VAL A 65 -0.74 4.97 -2.81
N VAL A 66 0.24 4.12 -2.52
CA VAL A 66 1.52 4.48 -1.92
C VAL A 66 2.61 4.40 -2.98
N THR A 67 3.28 5.52 -3.22
CA THR A 67 4.42 5.64 -4.14
C THR A 67 5.67 6.06 -3.40
N TYR A 68 6.82 5.95 -4.06
CA TYR A 68 8.11 6.35 -3.51
C TYR A 68 8.75 7.47 -4.34
N ASP A 69 9.05 8.58 -3.68
CA ASP A 69 9.89 9.64 -4.21
C ASP A 69 11.35 9.36 -3.85
N ALA A 70 12.14 8.92 -4.84
CA ALA A 70 13.55 8.60 -4.64
C ALA A 70 14.45 9.83 -4.45
N VAL A 71 13.98 11.04 -4.77
CA VAL A 71 14.73 12.29 -4.61
C VAL A 71 14.58 12.79 -3.17
N ALA A 72 13.37 12.73 -2.64
CA ALA A 72 13.08 13.09 -1.25
C ALA A 72 13.34 11.95 -0.25
N ASP A 73 13.45 10.70 -0.72
CA ASP A 73 13.45 9.49 0.11
C ASP A 73 12.17 9.37 0.98
N GLU A 74 11.04 9.70 0.36
CA GLU A 74 9.75 9.79 1.02
C GLU A 74 8.71 8.89 0.36
N ALA A 75 7.82 8.32 1.18
CA ALA A 75 6.60 7.70 0.69
C ALA A 75 5.50 8.75 0.53
N VAL A 76 4.80 8.70 -0.59
CA VAL A 76 3.67 9.58 -0.87
C VAL A 76 2.42 8.73 -0.97
N VAL A 77 1.45 9.02 -0.10
CA VAL A 77 0.13 8.38 -0.07
C VAL A 77 -0.87 9.29 -0.78
N THR A 78 -1.57 8.77 -1.78
CA THR A 78 -2.63 9.48 -2.51
C THR A 78 -3.86 8.58 -2.62
N GLN A 79 -5.03 9.20 -2.83
CA GLN A 79 -6.24 8.47 -3.18
C GLN A 79 -6.54 8.70 -4.66
N GLN A 80 -6.72 7.63 -5.43
CA GLN A 80 -7.21 7.71 -6.81
C GLN A 80 -8.73 7.55 -6.79
N ASN A 81 -9.42 8.62 -7.20
CA ASN A 81 -10.87 8.76 -7.18
C ASN A 81 -11.47 8.60 -8.58
#